data_AF-A0AAD4HQ49-F1
#
_entry.id   AF-A0AAD4HQ49-F1
#
_cell.length_a   1.000
_cell.length_b   1.000
_cell.length_c   1.000
_cell.angle_alpha   90.00
_cell.angle_beta   90.00
_cell.angle_gamma   90.00
#
_symmetry.space_group_name_H-M   'P 1'
#
loop_
_entity.id
_entity.type
_entity.pdbx_description
1 polymer ?
#
loop_
_entity_poly.entity_id
_entity_poly.type
_entity_poly.pdbx_seq_one_letter_code
_entity_poly.pdbx_strand_id
1 'polypeptide(L)'
;GANATLQCDGWTGENHHHLLGFMMTAQRKLHTVKVHNALRDPRTAEELLRQILEAISKIETEWGATVVACTTDASGESRKAHRLLREKFPHLVVPDCVAHQLITWLRSKTQVLAILCEIQMATIGKTLAVLRAVLTRWLSHYLAYCCLLELRPALELLVTKHEANLMSSGDAQSHRKTQTTINTIKNTTFWHAMAQWKTLLEPISLMTNIHQAAQARPEHVVISFGFLHFRYSKIENHTDLAARTAVLASAECRWGQCDQEVFIAAVIINPFYKILPFKKIPLTTRAGLAALFGRLWSPFFNSDAPLDLYTDLEDYMSGSCDFAHIDVYKFALLSHAEKEGIAVDPINIWDGLSHPGSPLRPLHSIALRLLSICPNSASCEHLFSVFGAILMKWRNWLSTETLTLLAELKMYVHEEHVRNDVIKKRLKCQYCDKKESAKTQATNDSDAGSGECYGLR
;
A
#
# COMPACT_ATOMS: atom_id res chain seq x y z
N GLY A 1 -14.40 -15.71 -17.64
CA GLY A 1 -14.62 -14.89 -16.45
C GLY A 1 -13.51 -13.86 -16.30
N ALA A 2 -13.73 -12.81 -15.52
CA ALA A 2 -12.63 -11.90 -15.15
C ALA A 2 -11.67 -12.59 -14.17
N ASN A 3 -10.39 -12.27 -14.20
CA ASN A 3 -9.42 -12.72 -13.18
C ASN A 3 -9.69 -11.98 -11.86
N ALA A 4 -9.69 -12.70 -10.76
CA ALA A 4 -9.94 -12.17 -9.42
C ALA A 4 -8.84 -12.56 -8.42
N THR A 5 -8.51 -11.62 -7.53
CA THR A 5 -7.74 -11.91 -6.32
C THR A 5 -8.67 -12.02 -5.13
N LEU A 6 -8.71 -13.17 -4.47
CA LEU A 6 -9.36 -13.36 -3.19
C LEU A 6 -8.48 -12.77 -2.08
N GLN A 7 -9.07 -12.03 -1.16
CA GLN A 7 -8.42 -11.46 0.02
C GLN A 7 -9.14 -12.01 1.25
N CYS A 8 -8.39 -12.53 2.22
CA CYS A 8 -8.93 -13.04 3.47
C CYS A 8 -8.21 -12.38 4.64
N ASP A 9 -8.98 -11.94 5.63
CA ASP A 9 -8.42 -11.43 6.88
C ASP A 9 -9.34 -11.77 8.06
N GLY A 10 -8.76 -11.82 9.25
CA GLY A 10 -9.44 -12.15 10.49
C GLY A 10 -9.55 -10.95 11.42
N TRP A 11 -10.75 -10.70 11.94
CA TRP A 11 -10.97 -9.67 12.94
C TRP A 11 -11.54 -10.25 14.22
N THR A 12 -11.09 -9.73 15.36
CA THR A 12 -11.69 -10.04 16.66
C THR A 12 -12.11 -8.73 17.32
N GLY A 13 -13.41 -8.57 17.55
CA GLY A 13 -13.97 -7.42 18.24
C GLY A 13 -13.69 -7.44 19.74
N GLU A 14 -13.87 -6.29 20.41
CA GLU A 14 -13.79 -6.18 21.87
C GLU A 14 -14.89 -7.01 22.58
N ASN A 15 -15.99 -7.27 21.89
CA ASN A 15 -17.05 -8.20 22.30
C ASN A 15 -16.70 -9.70 22.06
N HIS A 16 -15.44 -10.00 21.75
CA HIS A 16 -14.93 -11.34 21.43
C HIS A 16 -15.53 -12.01 20.19
N HIS A 17 -16.32 -11.29 19.37
CA HIS A 17 -16.73 -11.82 18.07
C HIS A 17 -15.55 -11.97 17.14
N HIS A 18 -15.34 -13.19 16.64
CA HIS A 18 -14.34 -13.47 15.63
C HIS A 18 -15.00 -13.59 14.26
N LEU A 19 -14.62 -12.70 13.34
CA LEU A 19 -15.11 -12.68 11.98
C LEU A 19 -13.97 -12.98 11.01
N LEU A 20 -14.25 -13.75 9.98
CA LEU A 20 -13.41 -13.90 8.80
C LEU A 20 -14.05 -13.15 7.65
N GLY A 21 -13.34 -12.18 7.10
CA GLY A 21 -13.79 -11.39 5.95
C GLY A 21 -13.15 -11.92 4.68
N PHE A 22 -13.97 -12.21 3.68
CA PHE A 22 -13.55 -12.61 2.34
C PHE A 22 -13.99 -11.54 1.35
N MET A 23 -13.01 -10.92 0.70
CA MET A 23 -13.19 -9.89 -0.32
C MET A 23 -12.58 -10.38 -1.63
N MET A 24 -13.07 -9.94 -2.78
CA MET A 24 -12.39 -10.14 -4.05
C MET A 24 -12.11 -8.81 -4.73
N THR A 25 -10.95 -8.73 -5.35
CA THR A 25 -10.63 -7.66 -6.31
C THR A 25 -10.67 -8.26 -7.71
N ALA A 26 -11.60 -7.79 -8.54
CA ALA A 26 -11.75 -8.19 -9.94
C ALA A 26 -11.93 -6.93 -10.79
N GLN A 27 -11.22 -6.83 -11.93
CA GLN A 27 -11.22 -5.63 -12.77
C GLN A 27 -10.96 -4.31 -11.99
N ARG A 28 -10.14 -4.39 -10.94
CA ARG A 28 -9.83 -3.27 -10.01
C ARG A 28 -11.04 -2.69 -9.27
N LYS A 29 -12.12 -3.46 -9.16
CA LYS A 29 -13.24 -3.16 -8.28
C LYS A 29 -13.21 -4.14 -7.12
N LEU A 30 -13.50 -3.61 -5.94
CA LEU A 30 -13.53 -4.38 -4.72
C LEU A 30 -14.97 -4.86 -4.46
N HIS A 31 -15.12 -6.15 -4.21
CA HIS A 31 -16.39 -6.77 -3.90
C HIS A 31 -16.27 -7.59 -2.61
N THR A 32 -17.28 -7.54 -1.75
CA THR A 32 -17.36 -8.46 -0.62
C THR A 32 -17.97 -9.77 -1.12
N VAL A 33 -17.39 -10.90 -0.68
CA VAL A 33 -17.80 -12.24 -1.12
C VAL A 33 -18.57 -12.94 -0.01
N LYS A 34 -17.99 -12.92 1.19
CA LYS A 34 -18.52 -13.59 2.37
C LYS A 34 -17.95 -12.97 3.63
N VAL A 35 -18.76 -12.89 4.68
CA VAL A 35 -18.29 -12.69 6.04
C VAL A 35 -18.75 -13.86 6.87
N HIS A 36 -17.79 -14.59 7.43
CA HIS A 36 -18.05 -15.77 8.23
C HIS A 36 -17.87 -15.47 9.71
N ASN A 37 -18.83 -15.89 10.53
CA ASN A 37 -18.71 -15.79 11.98
C ASN A 37 -18.00 -17.03 12.52
N ALA A 38 -16.72 -16.86 12.85
CA ALA A 38 -15.83 -17.91 13.33
C ALA A 38 -15.78 -18.01 14.86
N LEU A 39 -16.79 -17.51 15.58
CA LEU A 39 -16.80 -17.51 17.05
C LEU A 39 -16.70 -18.93 17.65
N ARG A 40 -17.34 -19.91 17.03
CA ARG A 40 -17.38 -21.32 17.49
C ARG A 40 -16.43 -22.23 16.73
N ASP A 41 -15.72 -21.70 15.75
CA ASP A 41 -14.89 -22.51 14.87
C ASP A 41 -13.52 -22.74 15.51
N PRO A 42 -12.94 -23.94 15.32
CA PRO A 42 -11.57 -24.18 15.72
C PRO A 42 -10.62 -23.26 14.93
N ARG A 43 -9.73 -22.56 15.64
CA ARG A 43 -8.68 -21.72 15.05
C ARG A 43 -7.55 -22.61 14.54
N THR A 44 -7.82 -23.28 13.43
CA THR A 44 -6.89 -24.21 12.78
C THR A 44 -6.73 -23.84 11.31
N ALA A 45 -5.56 -24.17 10.77
CA ALA A 45 -5.25 -23.92 9.36
C ALA A 45 -6.20 -24.68 8.42
N GLU A 46 -6.66 -25.85 8.83
CA GLU A 46 -7.56 -26.71 8.08
C GLU A 46 -8.97 -26.10 7.97
N GLU A 47 -9.47 -25.50 9.05
CA GLU A 47 -10.77 -24.81 9.03
C GLU A 47 -10.70 -23.51 8.21
N LEU A 48 -9.61 -22.75 8.36
CA LEU A 48 -9.37 -21.57 7.49
C LEU A 48 -9.32 -21.97 6.01
N LEU A 49 -8.62 -23.06 5.67
CA LEU A 49 -8.58 -23.59 4.31
C LEU A 49 -9.98 -23.96 3.82
N ARG A 50 -10.80 -24.62 4.64
CA ARG A 50 -12.19 -24.97 4.29
C ARG A 50 -13.00 -23.74 3.90
N GLN A 51 -12.88 -22.66 4.65
CA GLN A 51 -13.57 -21.39 4.39
C GLN A 51 -13.06 -20.71 3.12
N ILE A 52 -11.73 -20.74 2.87
CA ILE A 52 -11.14 -20.23 1.63
C ILE A 52 -11.68 -20.99 0.41
N LEU A 53 -11.78 -22.32 0.48
CA LEU A 53 -12.30 -23.14 -0.62
C LEU A 53 -13.78 -22.84 -0.93
N GLU A 54 -14.57 -22.62 0.11
CA GLU A 54 -15.98 -22.22 -0.05
C GLU A 54 -16.10 -20.84 -0.71
N ALA A 55 -15.25 -19.89 -0.33
CA ALA A 55 -15.20 -18.57 -0.96
C ALA A 55 -14.76 -18.64 -2.44
N ILE A 56 -13.76 -19.47 -2.78
CA ILE A 56 -13.35 -19.70 -4.18
C ILE A 56 -14.51 -20.26 -4.99
N SER A 57 -15.17 -21.30 -4.49
CA SER A 57 -16.32 -21.92 -5.17
C SER A 57 -17.45 -20.92 -5.41
N LYS A 58 -17.72 -20.05 -4.42
CA LYS A 58 -18.73 -18.99 -4.54
C LYS A 58 -18.38 -17.97 -5.64
N ILE A 59 -17.12 -17.53 -5.70
CA ILE A 59 -16.64 -16.61 -6.74
C ILE A 59 -16.77 -17.22 -8.15
N GLU A 60 -16.39 -18.49 -8.30
CA GLU A 60 -16.41 -19.17 -9.60
C GLU A 60 -17.84 -19.44 -10.08
N THR A 61 -18.74 -19.82 -9.17
CA THR A 61 -20.13 -20.20 -9.51
C THR A 61 -21.08 -19.01 -9.61
N GLU A 62 -21.07 -18.10 -8.64
CA GLU A 62 -22.04 -16.98 -8.59
C GLU A 62 -21.58 -15.77 -9.39
N TRP A 63 -20.27 -15.49 -9.41
CA TRP A 63 -19.72 -14.29 -10.05
C TRP A 63 -19.10 -14.57 -11.41
N GLY A 64 -18.91 -15.86 -11.77
CA GLY A 64 -18.29 -16.28 -13.02
C GLY A 64 -16.86 -15.77 -13.20
N ALA A 65 -16.17 -15.46 -12.09
CA ALA A 65 -14.79 -14.97 -12.08
C ALA A 65 -13.82 -16.10 -11.74
N THR A 66 -12.61 -16.06 -12.32
CA THR A 66 -11.58 -17.07 -12.08
C THR A 66 -10.62 -16.56 -11.02
N VAL A 67 -10.49 -17.26 -9.90
CA VAL A 67 -9.58 -16.87 -8.82
C VAL A 67 -8.15 -17.21 -9.24
N VAL A 68 -7.31 -16.19 -9.38
CA VAL A 68 -5.90 -16.33 -9.80
C VAL A 68 -4.90 -16.11 -8.67
N ALA A 69 -5.34 -15.44 -7.60
CA ALA A 69 -4.55 -15.27 -6.41
C ALA A 69 -5.40 -15.26 -5.14
N CYS A 70 -4.80 -15.66 -4.01
CA CYS A 70 -5.41 -15.59 -2.68
C CYS A 70 -4.43 -14.95 -1.68
N THR A 71 -4.75 -13.76 -1.20
CA THR A 71 -3.91 -13.03 -0.24
C THR A 71 -4.50 -13.13 1.16
N THR A 72 -3.74 -13.65 2.11
CA THR A 72 -4.16 -13.71 3.53
C THR A 72 -3.09 -13.13 4.45
N ASP A 73 -3.43 -12.98 5.74
CA ASP A 73 -2.48 -12.50 6.75
C ASP A 73 -1.31 -13.49 6.98
N ALA A 74 -0.28 -13.04 7.68
CA ALA A 74 0.94 -13.85 7.89
C ALA A 74 0.92 -14.68 9.18
N SER A 75 -0.26 -14.93 9.76
CA SER A 75 -0.39 -15.70 11.00
C SER A 75 0.12 -17.14 10.80
N GLY A 76 0.40 -17.85 11.90
CA GLY A 76 0.89 -19.23 11.82
C GLY A 76 -0.10 -20.17 11.14
N GLU A 77 -1.39 -20.00 11.42
CA GLU A 77 -2.49 -20.75 10.80
C GLU A 77 -2.61 -20.43 9.31
N SER A 78 -2.58 -19.15 8.93
CA SER A 78 -2.63 -18.70 7.54
C SER A 78 -1.45 -19.21 6.71
N ARG A 79 -0.23 -19.22 7.25
CA ARG A 79 0.93 -19.79 6.55
C ARG A 79 0.81 -21.30 6.29
N LYS A 80 0.23 -22.06 7.21
CA LYS A 80 -0.05 -23.49 6.99
C LYS A 80 -1.18 -23.67 5.98
N ALA A 81 -2.25 -22.87 6.05
CA ALA A 81 -3.33 -22.87 5.08
C ALA A 81 -2.84 -22.52 3.66
N HIS A 82 -1.92 -21.55 3.52
CA HIS A 82 -1.27 -21.21 2.25
C HIS A 82 -0.52 -22.39 1.63
N ARG A 83 0.21 -23.15 2.45
CA ARG A 83 0.95 -24.32 1.97
C ARG A 83 -0.01 -25.38 1.43
N LEU A 84 -1.03 -25.72 2.21
CA LEU A 84 -2.05 -26.69 1.80
C LEU A 84 -2.83 -26.23 0.57
N LEU A 85 -3.09 -24.93 0.44
CA LEU A 85 -3.77 -24.35 -0.71
C LEU A 85 -2.93 -24.46 -1.98
N ARG A 86 -1.61 -24.18 -1.91
CA ARG A 86 -0.69 -24.36 -3.04
C ARG A 86 -0.49 -25.82 -3.44
N GLU A 87 -0.48 -26.73 -2.47
CA GLU A 87 -0.45 -28.18 -2.74
C GLU A 87 -1.71 -28.63 -3.51
N LYS A 88 -2.88 -28.06 -3.17
CA LYS A 88 -4.15 -28.41 -3.81
C LYS A 88 -4.38 -27.69 -5.14
N PHE A 89 -3.94 -26.44 -5.27
CA PHE A 89 -4.06 -25.61 -6.46
C PHE A 89 -2.70 -24.98 -6.79
N PRO A 90 -1.80 -25.72 -7.48
CA PRO A 90 -0.49 -25.20 -7.87
C PRO A 90 -0.55 -23.95 -8.75
N HIS A 91 -1.70 -23.70 -9.37
CA HIS A 91 -1.95 -22.56 -10.23
C HIS A 91 -2.38 -21.28 -9.55
N LEU A 92 -2.70 -21.35 -8.27
CA LEU A 92 -3.09 -20.20 -7.49
C LEU A 92 -1.86 -19.54 -6.88
N VAL A 93 -1.68 -18.23 -7.09
CA VAL A 93 -0.65 -17.48 -6.39
C VAL A 93 -1.16 -17.10 -5.01
N VAL A 94 -0.39 -17.40 -3.97
CA VAL A 94 -0.83 -17.19 -2.59
C VAL A 94 0.14 -16.25 -1.87
N PRO A 95 0.15 -14.95 -2.22
CA PRO A 95 1.10 -14.03 -1.63
C PRO A 95 0.68 -13.73 -0.20
N ASP A 96 1.64 -13.70 0.72
CA ASP A 96 1.41 -13.16 2.06
C ASP A 96 1.04 -11.67 1.95
N CYS A 97 0.10 -11.21 2.77
CA CYS A 97 -0.24 -9.78 2.83
C CYS A 97 1.01 -8.96 3.22
N VAL A 98 1.51 -8.16 2.27
CA VAL A 98 2.75 -7.38 2.45
C VAL A 98 2.58 -6.33 3.56
N ALA A 99 1.38 -5.76 3.69
CA ALA A 99 1.05 -4.83 4.79
C ALA A 99 1.12 -5.52 6.16
N HIS A 100 0.62 -6.75 6.28
CA HIS A 100 0.65 -7.51 7.53
C HIS A 100 2.06 -8.02 7.86
N GLN A 101 2.83 -8.49 6.87
CA GLN A 101 4.26 -8.81 7.03
C GLN A 101 5.08 -7.58 7.45
N LEU A 102 4.70 -6.40 6.93
CA LEU A 102 5.28 -5.13 7.32
C LEU A 102 5.00 -4.82 8.80
N ILE A 103 3.77 -5.07 9.28
CA ILE A 103 3.29 -4.73 10.63
C ILE A 103 3.71 -5.75 11.71
N THR A 104 3.69 -7.05 11.44
CA THR A 104 4.00 -8.10 12.41
C THR A 104 5.47 -8.08 12.85
N TRP A 105 6.38 -7.79 11.93
CA TRP A 105 7.80 -7.55 12.22
C TRP A 105 8.05 -6.31 13.11
N LEU A 106 7.25 -5.25 12.94
CA LEU A 106 7.41 -4.02 13.73
C LEU A 106 7.06 -4.21 15.20
N ARG A 107 6.33 -5.27 15.50
CA ARG A 107 5.96 -5.68 16.85
C ARG A 107 6.97 -6.65 17.48
N SER A 108 7.84 -7.29 16.69
CA SER A 108 8.77 -8.33 17.18
C SER A 108 10.17 -7.81 17.54
N LYS A 109 10.48 -6.54 17.26
CA LYS A 109 11.75 -5.90 17.66
C LYS A 109 11.59 -5.16 18.98
N THR A 110 11.81 -5.89 20.07
CA THR A 110 11.79 -5.38 21.47
C THR A 110 12.72 -4.19 21.71
N GLN A 111 13.81 -4.03 20.94
CA GLN A 111 14.69 -2.85 21.04
C GLN A 111 14.04 -1.56 20.53
N VAL A 112 13.30 -1.59 19.42
CA VAL A 112 12.57 -0.40 18.92
C VAL A 112 11.42 -0.09 19.86
N LEU A 113 10.73 -1.11 20.35
CA LEU A 113 9.68 -0.95 21.37
C LEU A 113 10.25 -0.42 22.69
N ALA A 114 11.44 -0.86 23.10
CA ALA A 114 12.12 -0.41 24.32
C ALA A 114 12.55 1.06 24.20
N ILE A 115 13.17 1.45 23.08
CA ILE A 115 13.51 2.86 22.80
C ILE A 115 12.23 3.72 22.75
N LEU A 116 11.15 3.22 22.14
CA LEU A 116 9.87 3.92 22.09
C LEU A 116 9.24 4.04 23.50
N CYS A 117 9.35 3.00 24.32
CA CYS A 117 8.90 3.00 25.72
C CYS A 117 9.74 3.94 26.59
N GLU A 118 11.06 3.98 26.41
CA GLU A 118 11.97 4.90 27.09
C GLU A 118 11.63 6.35 26.75
N ILE A 119 11.38 6.64 25.47
CA ILE A 119 10.94 7.97 25.01
C ILE A 119 9.53 8.28 25.54
N GLN A 120 8.60 7.33 25.55
CA GLN A 120 7.25 7.52 26.13
C GLN A 120 7.32 7.78 27.64
N MET A 121 8.22 7.10 28.35
CA MET A 121 8.46 7.33 29.76
C MET A 121 9.11 8.69 30.01
N ALA A 122 10.08 9.09 29.19
CA ALA A 122 10.75 10.38 29.28
C ALA A 122 9.85 11.58 28.89
N THR A 123 8.90 11.37 27.97
CA THR A 123 8.10 12.46 27.38
C THR A 123 6.69 12.54 27.96
N ILE A 124 6.09 11.40 28.34
CA ILE A 124 4.67 11.28 28.72
C ILE A 124 4.51 10.75 30.16
N GLY A 125 5.57 10.20 30.76
CA GLY A 125 5.58 9.72 32.15
C GLY A 125 4.72 8.47 32.40
N LYS A 126 4.22 7.82 31.35
CA LYS A 126 3.55 6.52 31.40
C LYS A 126 3.74 5.77 30.09
N THR A 127 3.93 4.46 30.18
CA THR A 127 3.90 3.57 29.02
C THR A 127 2.44 3.33 28.66
N LEU A 128 1.98 3.85 27.51
CA LEU A 128 0.65 3.52 27.02
C LEU A 128 0.68 2.08 26.50
N ALA A 129 -0.15 1.21 27.09
CA ALA A 129 -0.27 -0.17 26.65
C ALA A 129 -0.67 -0.20 25.17
N VAL A 130 0.02 -1.07 24.43
CA VAL A 130 -0.12 -1.30 22.99
C VAL A 130 -1.45 -2.01 22.73
N LEU A 131 -2.57 -1.31 22.91
CA LEU A 131 -3.90 -1.85 22.66
C LEU A 131 -4.19 -1.90 21.16
N ARG A 132 -4.88 -2.98 20.78
CA ARG A 132 -5.25 -3.41 19.43
C ARG A 132 -6.07 -2.34 18.70
N ALA A 133 -5.49 -1.77 17.64
CA ALA A 133 -6.22 -1.32 16.45
C ALA A 133 -5.22 -1.01 15.33
N VAL A 134 -5.38 -1.74 14.21
CA VAL A 134 -5.34 -1.26 12.83
C VAL A 134 -4.04 -0.63 12.31
N LEU A 135 -3.42 -1.27 11.31
CA LEU A 135 -2.59 -0.76 10.19
C LEU A 135 -1.55 0.37 10.31
N THR A 136 -1.48 1.17 11.36
CA THR A 136 -0.81 2.48 11.27
C THR A 136 -0.03 2.79 12.54
N ARG A 137 1.20 2.27 12.64
CA ARG A 137 2.14 2.74 13.67
C ARG A 137 3.18 3.70 13.10
N TRP A 138 3.95 3.34 12.07
CA TRP A 138 4.91 4.32 11.51
C TRP A 138 4.25 5.44 10.74
N LEU A 139 3.22 5.17 9.96
CA LEU A 139 2.50 6.27 9.31
C LEU A 139 1.90 7.21 10.36
N SER A 140 1.32 6.68 11.44
CA SER A 140 0.83 7.50 12.55
C SER A 140 1.94 8.24 13.29
N HIS A 141 3.10 7.61 13.54
CA HIS A 141 4.26 8.25 14.16
C HIS A 141 4.84 9.32 13.26
N TYR A 142 4.99 9.05 11.96
CA TYR A 142 5.42 10.02 10.96
C TYR A 142 4.44 11.20 10.89
N LEU A 143 3.14 10.95 10.78
CA LEU A 143 2.12 12.00 10.79
C LEU A 143 2.10 12.79 12.10
N ALA A 144 2.29 12.12 13.25
CA ALA A 144 2.39 12.77 14.55
C ALA A 144 3.64 13.65 14.64
N TYR A 145 4.79 13.17 14.14
CA TYR A 145 6.02 13.96 14.09
C TYR A 145 5.90 15.15 13.13
N CYS A 146 5.27 14.96 11.96
CA CYS A 146 4.96 16.06 11.04
C CYS A 146 4.10 17.12 11.72
N CYS A 147 2.98 16.71 12.33
CA CYS A 147 2.08 17.60 13.05
C CYS A 147 2.79 18.32 14.20
N LEU A 148 3.61 17.62 14.99
CA LEU A 148 4.30 18.20 16.13
C LEU A 148 5.40 19.19 15.69
N LEU A 149 6.10 18.91 14.58
CA LEU A 149 7.06 19.84 13.97
C LEU A 149 6.37 21.09 13.39
N GLU A 150 5.17 20.95 12.81
CA GLU A 150 4.36 22.08 12.34
C GLU A 150 3.86 22.94 13.51
N LEU A 151 3.51 22.31 14.64
CA LEU A 151 3.06 23.01 15.85
C LEU A 151 4.21 23.65 16.65
N ARG A 152 5.46 23.32 16.36
CA ARG A 152 6.63 23.79 17.10
C ARG A 152 6.63 25.32 17.36
N PRO A 153 6.44 26.21 16.35
CA PRO A 153 6.48 27.66 16.60
C PRO A 153 5.37 28.13 17.54
N ALA A 154 4.18 27.53 17.46
CA ALA A 154 3.06 27.84 18.33
C ALA A 154 3.31 27.37 19.76
N LEU A 155 3.92 26.18 19.93
CA LEU A 155 4.30 25.64 21.24
C LEU A 155 5.42 26.45 21.90
N GLU A 156 6.44 26.85 21.14
CA GLU A 156 7.52 27.72 21.64
C GLU A 156 6.97 29.10 22.06
N LEU A 157 6.05 29.68 21.28
CA LEU A 157 5.38 30.94 21.62
C LEU A 157 4.49 30.83 22.87
N LEU A 158 3.73 29.72 22.99
CA LEU A 158 2.89 29.43 24.14
C LEU A 158 3.72 29.35 25.42
N VAL A 159 4.83 28.60 25.38
CA VAL A 159 5.76 28.50 26.51
C VAL A 159 6.37 29.86 26.82
N THR A 160 6.77 30.63 25.82
CA THR A 160 7.39 31.96 26.05
C THR A 160 6.42 32.97 26.68
N LYS A 161 5.16 32.98 26.26
CA LYS A 161 4.17 33.98 26.70
C LYS A 161 3.40 33.60 27.96
N HIS A 162 3.22 32.30 28.23
CA HIS A 162 2.26 31.82 29.22
C HIS A 162 2.84 30.80 30.22
N GLU A 163 4.17 30.69 30.35
CA GLU A 163 4.82 29.76 31.29
C GLU A 163 4.26 29.84 32.72
N ALA A 164 4.09 31.05 33.26
CA ALA A 164 3.54 31.26 34.60
C ALA A 164 2.07 30.79 34.72
N ASN A 165 1.28 30.97 33.66
CA ASN A 165 -0.13 30.56 33.63
C ASN A 165 -0.27 29.03 33.50
N LEU A 166 0.63 28.37 32.76
CA LEU A 166 0.65 26.91 32.62
C LEU A 166 0.94 26.19 33.96
N MET A 167 1.60 26.89 34.89
CA MET A 167 1.94 26.40 36.22
C MET A 167 0.96 26.86 37.32
N SER A 168 -0.11 27.57 36.95
CA SER A 168 -1.04 28.21 37.91
C SER A 168 -2.06 27.25 38.54
N SER A 169 -2.28 26.08 37.94
CA SER A 169 -3.29 25.12 38.37
C SER A 169 -2.81 23.67 38.25
N GLY A 170 -3.00 22.87 39.29
CA GLY A 170 -2.71 21.44 39.29
C GLY A 170 -2.20 20.93 40.63
N ASP A 171 -2.08 19.61 40.73
CA ASP A 171 -1.38 18.96 41.83
C ASP A 171 0.14 18.90 41.58
N ALA A 172 0.91 18.46 42.58
CA ALA A 172 2.37 18.36 42.48
C ALA A 172 2.84 17.44 41.33
N GLN A 173 2.04 16.47 40.93
CA GLN A 173 2.36 15.56 39.82
C GLN A 173 2.14 16.24 38.46
N SER A 174 1.06 17.01 38.33
CA SER A 174 0.74 17.86 37.17
C SER A 174 1.85 18.88 36.95
N HIS A 175 2.27 19.59 38.01
CA HIS A 175 3.34 20.58 37.92
C HIS A 175 4.67 19.97 37.46
N ARG A 176 5.03 18.77 37.94
CA ARG A 176 6.23 18.05 37.47
C ARG A 176 6.14 17.72 35.98
N LYS A 177 4.99 17.21 35.51
CA LYS A 177 4.79 16.88 34.09
C LYS A 177 4.85 18.13 33.21
N THR A 178 4.16 19.20 33.60
CA THR A 178 4.16 20.48 32.89
C THR A 178 5.59 21.03 32.78
N GLN A 179 6.37 20.98 33.87
CA GLN A 179 7.77 21.41 33.84
C GLN A 179 8.63 20.56 32.90
N THR A 180 8.47 19.23 32.92
CA THR A 180 9.17 18.34 31.98
C THR A 180 8.80 18.67 30.53
N THR A 181 7.51 18.86 30.23
CA THR A 181 7.04 19.21 28.89
C THR A 181 7.57 20.57 28.42
N ILE A 182 7.58 21.58 29.28
CA ILE A 182 8.20 22.89 28.99
C ILE A 182 9.68 22.72 28.66
N ASN A 183 10.42 21.95 29.47
CA ASN A 183 11.83 21.68 29.23
C ASN A 183 12.07 20.94 27.91
N THR A 184 11.19 20.00 27.55
CA THR A 184 11.24 19.31 26.25
C THR A 184 10.96 20.26 25.08
N ILE A 185 9.97 21.16 25.19
CA ILE A 185 9.65 22.15 24.15
C ILE A 185 10.82 23.12 23.96
N LYS A 186 11.47 23.56 25.04
CA LYS A 186 12.66 24.42 24.99
C LYS A 186 13.92 23.70 24.47
N ASN A 187 13.92 22.37 24.39
CA ASN A 187 15.08 21.59 24.00
C ASN A 187 15.24 21.52 22.47
N THR A 188 16.20 22.28 21.94
CA THR A 188 16.51 22.29 20.51
C THR A 188 16.97 20.92 19.98
N THR A 189 17.71 20.14 20.77
CA THR A 189 18.18 18.80 20.39
C THR A 189 17.03 17.82 20.22
N PHE A 190 15.98 17.94 21.02
CA PHE A 190 14.76 17.13 20.87
C PHE A 190 14.08 17.37 19.51
N TRP A 191 13.95 18.64 19.11
CA TRP A 191 13.35 18.98 17.80
C TRP A 191 14.22 18.53 16.62
N HIS A 192 15.55 18.63 16.73
CA HIS A 192 16.46 18.09 15.72
C HIS A 192 16.33 16.57 15.59
N ALA A 193 16.29 15.84 16.71
CA ALA A 193 16.09 14.39 16.70
C ALA A 193 14.73 14.02 16.07
N MET A 194 13.66 14.77 16.36
CA MET A 194 12.35 14.54 15.76
C MET A 194 12.34 14.78 14.24
N ALA A 195 13.01 15.83 13.76
CA ALA A 195 13.16 16.09 12.34
C ALA A 195 13.97 14.99 11.63
N GLN A 196 15.02 14.47 12.29
CA GLN A 196 15.78 13.32 11.83
C GLN A 196 14.91 12.07 11.73
N TRP A 197 14.11 11.77 12.76
CA TRP A 197 13.16 10.65 12.74
C TRP A 197 12.09 10.80 11.68
N LYS A 198 11.53 12.00 11.46
CA LYS A 198 10.62 12.27 10.35
C LYS A 198 11.26 11.87 9.01
N THR A 199 12.50 12.29 8.78
CA THR A 199 13.26 12.00 7.56
C THR A 199 13.53 10.50 7.41
N LEU A 200 13.84 9.80 8.51
CA LEU A 200 14.05 8.36 8.52
C LEU A 200 12.75 7.58 8.31
N LEU A 201 11.60 8.08 8.74
CA LEU A 201 10.33 7.34 8.64
C LEU A 201 9.54 7.62 7.38
N GLU A 202 9.81 8.74 6.72
CA GLU A 202 9.12 9.14 5.50
C GLU A 202 9.15 8.08 4.39
N PRO A 203 10.31 7.50 4.01
CA PRO A 203 10.35 6.53 2.92
C PRO A 203 9.54 5.27 3.24
N ILE A 204 9.62 4.79 4.48
CA ILE A 204 8.86 3.63 4.96
C ILE A 204 7.37 3.95 4.96
N SER A 205 6.99 5.11 5.49
CA SER A 205 5.58 5.52 5.60
C SER A 205 4.93 5.68 4.23
N LEU A 206 5.67 6.23 3.26
CA LEU A 206 5.22 6.35 1.88
C LEU A 206 4.99 4.98 1.24
N MET A 207 5.96 4.07 1.34
CA MET A 207 5.82 2.72 0.74
C MET A 207 4.70 1.92 1.43
N THR A 208 4.58 2.03 2.75
CA THR A 208 3.49 1.41 3.52
C THR A 208 2.14 1.88 3.01
N ASN A 209 1.97 3.18 2.80
CA ASN A 209 0.72 3.76 2.31
C ASN A 209 0.38 3.27 0.89
N ILE A 210 1.38 3.15 0.01
CA ILE A 210 1.19 2.59 -1.34
C ILE A 210 0.76 1.13 -1.26
N HIS A 211 1.40 0.33 -0.39
CA HIS A 211 1.10 -1.11 -0.25
C HIS A 211 -0.24 -1.39 0.42
N GLN A 212 -0.76 -0.45 1.20
CA GLN A 212 -2.07 -0.55 1.85
C GLN A 212 -3.22 0.00 1.01
N ALA A 213 -2.93 0.65 -0.12
CA ALA A 213 -3.98 1.14 -1.00
C ALA A 213 -4.80 -0.05 -1.56
N ALA A 214 -6.12 0.11 -1.68
CA ALA A 214 -6.98 -0.89 -2.32
C ALA A 214 -6.55 -1.19 -3.78
N GLN A 215 -5.88 -0.23 -4.42
CA GLN A 215 -5.33 -0.33 -5.77
C GLN A 215 -3.83 -0.68 -5.78
N ALA A 216 -3.29 -1.23 -4.68
CA ALA A 216 -1.91 -1.69 -4.68
C ALA A 216 -1.72 -2.77 -5.74
N ARG A 217 -0.60 -2.68 -6.46
CA ARG A 217 -0.26 -3.57 -7.57
C ARG A 217 1.04 -4.32 -7.26
N PRO A 218 1.27 -5.51 -7.84
CA PRO A 218 2.44 -6.32 -7.54
C PRO A 218 3.76 -5.63 -7.89
N GLU A 219 3.80 -4.83 -8.96
CA GLU A 219 5.00 -4.07 -9.35
C GLU A 219 5.42 -3.04 -8.29
N HIS A 220 4.46 -2.47 -7.54
CA HIS A 220 4.78 -1.54 -6.45
C HIS A 220 5.59 -2.23 -5.36
N VAL A 221 5.48 -3.56 -5.18
CA VAL A 221 6.23 -4.29 -4.16
C VAL A 221 7.73 -4.22 -4.45
N VAL A 222 8.15 -4.62 -5.65
CA VAL A 222 9.57 -4.59 -6.05
C VAL A 222 10.11 -3.17 -6.07
N ILE A 223 9.36 -2.23 -6.66
CA ILE A 223 9.76 -0.83 -6.76
C ILE A 223 9.93 -0.24 -5.37
N SER A 224 9.05 -0.56 -4.41
CA SER A 224 9.18 -0.11 -3.03
C SER A 224 10.41 -0.65 -2.34
N PHE A 225 10.71 -1.95 -2.48
CA PHE A 225 11.94 -2.51 -1.90
C PHE A 225 13.20 -1.90 -2.52
N GLY A 226 13.22 -1.74 -3.84
CA GLY A 226 14.31 -1.06 -4.55
C GLY A 226 14.48 0.39 -4.11
N PHE A 227 13.38 1.14 -3.96
CA PHE A 227 13.37 2.51 -3.46
C PHE A 227 13.90 2.62 -2.02
N LEU A 228 13.44 1.75 -1.11
CA LEU A 228 13.95 1.70 0.26
C LEU A 228 15.45 1.38 0.26
N HIS A 229 15.87 0.33 -0.45
CA HIS A 229 17.28 -0.01 -0.53
C HIS A 229 18.12 1.17 -1.05
N PHE A 230 17.67 1.83 -2.13
CA PHE A 230 18.32 3.02 -2.66
C PHE A 230 18.38 4.18 -1.66
N ARG A 231 17.29 4.48 -0.96
CA ARG A 231 17.21 5.61 -0.03
C ARG A 231 18.09 5.41 1.20
N TYR A 232 18.06 4.22 1.80
CA TYR A 232 18.83 3.93 3.02
C TYR A 232 20.30 3.62 2.74
N SER A 233 20.66 3.08 1.56
CA SER A 233 22.06 2.86 1.20
C SER A 233 22.87 4.15 1.07
N LYS A 234 22.20 5.28 0.80
CA LYS A 234 22.79 6.62 0.76
C LYS A 234 22.97 7.30 2.12
N ILE A 235 22.51 6.69 3.21
CA ILE A 235 22.65 7.27 4.55
C ILE A 235 24.07 6.96 5.06
N GLU A 236 24.93 7.98 5.08
CA GLU A 236 26.34 7.87 5.52
C GLU A 236 26.56 8.35 6.97
N ASN A 237 25.58 9.05 7.56
CA ASN A 237 25.67 9.59 8.92
C ASN A 237 25.87 8.46 9.95
N HIS A 238 26.94 8.56 10.75
CA HIS A 238 27.25 7.58 11.80
C HIS A 238 26.12 7.41 12.83
N THR A 239 25.34 8.47 13.10
CA THR A 239 24.19 8.44 14.01
C THR A 239 23.04 7.55 13.52
N ASP A 240 22.91 7.36 12.20
CA ASP A 240 21.81 6.64 11.57
C ASP A 240 22.21 5.25 11.05
N LEU A 241 23.47 4.86 11.25
CA LEU A 241 24.02 3.61 10.71
C LEU A 241 23.29 2.38 11.26
N ALA A 242 22.93 2.40 12.55
CA ALA A 242 22.15 1.34 13.18
C ALA A 242 20.75 1.23 12.56
N ALA A 243 20.09 2.38 12.32
CA ALA A 243 18.77 2.42 11.69
C ALA A 243 18.83 1.94 10.23
N ARG A 244 19.81 2.41 9.46
CA ARG A 244 20.09 1.95 8.09
C ARG A 244 20.27 0.44 8.03
N THR A 245 21.16 -0.10 8.87
CA THR A 245 21.47 -1.54 8.87
C THR A 245 20.24 -2.36 9.21
N ALA A 246 19.47 -1.94 10.23
CA ALA A 246 18.24 -2.61 10.62
C ALA A 246 17.18 -2.58 9.51
N VAL A 247 17.01 -1.44 8.83
CA VAL A 247 16.03 -1.30 7.74
C VAL A 247 16.44 -2.12 6.52
N LEU A 248 17.70 -2.06 6.10
CA LEU A 248 18.18 -2.82 4.94
C LEU A 248 18.12 -4.33 5.18
N ALA A 249 18.63 -4.81 6.33
CA ALA A 249 18.54 -6.22 6.68
C ALA A 249 17.09 -6.72 6.74
N SER A 250 16.17 -5.87 7.19
CA SER A 250 14.75 -6.20 7.18
C SER A 250 14.14 -6.24 5.79
N ALA A 251 14.51 -5.30 4.91
CA ALA A 251 14.02 -5.28 3.54
C ALA A 251 14.43 -6.56 2.83
N GLU A 252 15.70 -6.96 2.95
CA GLU A 252 16.23 -8.20 2.37
C GLU A 252 15.56 -9.46 2.92
N CYS A 253 15.42 -9.56 4.25
CA CYS A 253 14.80 -10.72 4.89
C CYS A 253 13.36 -10.95 4.38
N ARG A 254 12.60 -9.88 4.16
CA ARG A 254 11.22 -9.96 3.67
C ARG A 254 11.13 -10.19 2.18
N TRP A 255 12.00 -9.53 1.43
CA TRP A 255 12.11 -9.81 0.02
C TRP A 255 12.37 -11.30 -0.21
N GLY A 256 13.20 -11.94 0.63
CA GLY A 256 13.43 -13.39 0.63
C GLY A 256 12.22 -14.28 0.97
N GLN A 257 11.17 -13.73 1.58
CA GLN A 257 9.92 -14.45 1.92
C GLN A 257 8.82 -14.27 0.87
N CYS A 258 8.96 -13.30 -0.02
CA CYS A 258 7.98 -12.99 -1.06
C CYS A 258 8.05 -13.99 -2.21
N ASP A 259 6.96 -14.12 -2.98
CA ASP A 259 6.98 -14.77 -4.29
C ASP A 259 7.71 -13.88 -5.33
N GLN A 260 9.04 -13.77 -5.16
CA GLN A 260 9.89 -12.80 -5.86
C GLN A 260 9.72 -12.85 -7.39
N GLU A 261 9.63 -14.04 -7.97
CA GLU A 261 9.48 -14.24 -9.41
C GLU A 261 8.19 -13.60 -9.94
N VAL A 262 7.08 -13.72 -9.21
CA VAL A 262 5.79 -13.12 -9.56
C VAL A 262 5.91 -11.59 -9.55
N PHE A 263 6.48 -11.03 -8.49
CA PHE A 263 6.63 -9.58 -8.36
C PHE A 263 7.60 -9.00 -9.40
N ILE A 264 8.70 -9.70 -9.69
CA ILE A 264 9.66 -9.31 -10.74
C ILE A 264 8.98 -9.38 -12.12
N ALA A 265 8.26 -10.46 -12.42
CA ALA A 265 7.55 -10.62 -13.69
C ALA A 265 6.47 -9.54 -13.87
N ALA A 266 5.78 -9.13 -12.81
CA ALA A 266 4.81 -8.03 -12.85
C ALA A 266 5.46 -6.68 -13.22
N VAL A 267 6.69 -6.40 -12.77
CA VAL A 267 7.43 -5.20 -13.22
C VAL A 267 7.80 -5.31 -14.70
N ILE A 268 8.30 -6.47 -15.13
CA ILE A 268 8.75 -6.69 -16.52
C ILE A 268 7.58 -6.58 -17.50
N ILE A 269 6.43 -7.15 -17.15
CA ILE A 269 5.24 -7.12 -18.00
C ILE A 269 4.51 -5.77 -17.97
N ASN A 270 4.91 -4.87 -17.07
CA ASN A 270 4.37 -3.52 -17.04
C ASN A 270 5.06 -2.65 -18.13
N PRO A 271 4.34 -2.14 -19.14
CA PRO A 271 4.93 -1.38 -20.25
C PRO A 271 5.61 -0.06 -19.85
N PHE A 272 5.34 0.44 -18.65
CA PHE A 272 5.99 1.63 -18.09
C PHE A 272 7.39 1.34 -17.54
N TYR A 273 7.66 0.11 -17.12
CA TYR A 273 8.92 -0.26 -16.47
C TYR A 273 9.77 -1.19 -17.33
N LYS A 274 9.18 -2.28 -17.85
CA LYS A 274 9.92 -3.37 -18.49
C LYS A 274 11.12 -3.80 -17.62
N ILE A 275 12.31 -3.91 -18.21
CA ILE A 275 13.54 -4.25 -17.50
C ILE A 275 14.29 -3.03 -16.95
N LEU A 276 13.80 -1.80 -17.18
CA LEU A 276 14.52 -0.56 -16.87
C LEU A 276 14.94 -0.44 -15.39
N PRO A 277 14.11 -0.84 -14.40
CA PRO A 277 14.50 -0.74 -12.98
C PRO A 277 15.61 -1.73 -12.57
N PHE A 278 15.91 -2.73 -13.39
CA PHE A 278 16.83 -3.80 -13.01
C PHE A 278 18.24 -3.56 -13.54
N LYS A 279 19.24 -3.98 -12.75
CA LYS A 279 20.63 -4.04 -13.22
C LYS A 279 20.75 -5.06 -14.35
N LYS A 280 21.75 -4.89 -15.22
CA LYS A 280 22.11 -5.90 -16.22
C LYS A 280 22.65 -7.16 -15.54
N ILE A 281 21.77 -8.12 -15.32
CA ILE A 281 22.04 -9.43 -14.69
C ILE A 281 21.52 -10.55 -15.59
N PRO A 282 21.93 -11.83 -15.38
CA PRO A 282 21.46 -12.95 -16.21
C PRO A 282 19.93 -13.02 -16.37
N LEU A 283 19.17 -12.67 -15.32
CA LEU A 283 17.71 -12.60 -15.35
C LEU A 283 17.15 -11.63 -16.40
N THR A 284 17.85 -10.52 -16.67
CA THR A 284 17.39 -9.47 -17.61
C THR A 284 17.74 -9.78 -19.08
N THR A 285 18.42 -10.89 -19.35
CA THR A 285 18.70 -11.36 -20.71
C THR A 285 17.47 -12.01 -21.33
N ARG A 286 17.38 -12.10 -22.67
CA ARG A 286 16.27 -12.79 -23.35
C ARG A 286 16.06 -14.22 -22.82
N ALA A 287 17.15 -14.97 -22.63
CA ALA A 287 17.12 -16.32 -22.07
C ALA A 287 16.64 -16.33 -20.60
N GLY A 288 17.09 -15.36 -19.78
CA GLY A 288 16.66 -15.23 -18.39
C GLY A 288 15.17 -14.91 -18.27
N LEU A 289 14.66 -14.02 -19.13
CA LEU A 289 13.25 -13.68 -19.21
C LEU A 289 12.42 -14.88 -19.66
N ALA A 290 12.83 -15.58 -20.72
CA ALA A 290 12.18 -16.81 -21.17
C ALA A 290 12.10 -17.85 -20.05
N ALA A 291 13.20 -18.08 -19.33
CA ALA A 291 13.23 -19.02 -18.21
C ALA A 291 12.28 -18.61 -17.07
N LEU A 292 12.22 -17.31 -16.73
CA LEU A 292 11.30 -16.79 -15.71
C LEU A 292 9.83 -17.00 -16.10
N PHE A 293 9.44 -16.54 -17.29
CA PHE A 293 8.04 -16.64 -17.74
C PHE A 293 7.62 -18.08 -18.03
N GLY A 294 8.54 -18.93 -18.53
CA GLY A 294 8.30 -20.36 -18.68
C GLY A 294 8.05 -21.07 -17.34
N ARG A 295 8.83 -20.75 -16.30
CA ARG A 295 8.60 -21.28 -14.94
C ARG A 295 7.28 -20.83 -14.33
N LEU A 296 6.88 -19.57 -14.58
CA LEU A 296 5.63 -19.03 -14.06
C LEU A 296 4.40 -19.56 -14.81
N TRP A 297 4.54 -19.95 -16.08
CA TRP A 297 3.43 -20.41 -16.90
C TRP A 297 2.75 -21.66 -16.35
N SER A 298 3.54 -22.69 -16.03
CA SER A 298 3.01 -23.99 -15.59
C SER A 298 2.18 -23.89 -14.31
N PRO A 299 2.62 -23.18 -13.25
CA PRO A 299 1.78 -22.78 -12.16
C PRO A 299 0.53 -22.10 -12.72
N PHE A 300 0.62 -20.92 -13.33
CA PHE A 300 -0.57 -20.15 -13.66
C PHE A 300 -1.62 -20.88 -14.52
N PHE A 301 -1.22 -21.68 -15.51
CA PHE A 301 -2.13 -22.23 -16.52
C PHE A 301 -2.24 -23.75 -16.52
N ASN A 302 -1.59 -24.44 -15.58
CA ASN A 302 -1.60 -25.91 -15.45
C ASN A 302 -1.33 -26.62 -16.80
N SER A 303 -0.42 -26.05 -17.60
CA SER A 303 -0.03 -26.50 -18.94
C SER A 303 1.42 -26.13 -19.21
N ASP A 304 2.03 -26.72 -20.23
CA ASP A 304 3.37 -26.33 -20.66
C ASP A 304 3.33 -24.96 -21.36
N ALA A 305 4.42 -24.21 -21.20
CA ALA A 305 4.57 -22.90 -21.83
C ALA A 305 4.57 -23.04 -23.36
N PRO A 306 3.63 -22.40 -24.08
CA PRO A 306 3.59 -22.46 -25.53
C PRO A 306 4.81 -21.74 -26.13
N LEU A 307 5.27 -22.18 -27.31
CA LEU A 307 6.42 -21.56 -27.98
C LEU A 307 6.18 -20.07 -28.26
N ASP A 308 4.93 -19.73 -28.59
CA ASP A 308 4.46 -18.37 -28.87
C ASP A 308 4.66 -17.42 -27.67
N LEU A 309 4.74 -17.93 -26.44
CA LEU A 309 5.06 -17.11 -25.27
C LEU A 309 6.45 -16.48 -25.39
N TYR A 310 7.42 -17.23 -25.89
CA TYR A 310 8.80 -16.78 -25.99
C TYR A 310 8.98 -15.80 -27.15
N THR A 311 8.31 -16.03 -28.27
CA THR A 311 8.31 -15.08 -29.40
C THR A 311 7.61 -13.78 -29.02
N ASP A 312 6.45 -13.85 -28.37
CA ASP A 312 5.75 -12.67 -27.87
C ASP A 312 6.63 -11.87 -26.90
N LEU A 313 7.36 -12.55 -26.00
CA LEU A 313 8.24 -11.90 -25.04
C LEU A 313 9.40 -11.16 -25.73
N GLU A 314 9.97 -11.74 -26.78
CA GLU A 314 11.00 -11.09 -27.59
C GLU A 314 10.47 -9.86 -28.34
N ASP A 315 9.29 -9.97 -28.94
CA ASP A 315 8.62 -8.89 -29.66
C ASP A 315 8.22 -7.75 -28.70
N TYR A 316 7.69 -8.07 -27.53
CA TYR A 316 7.34 -7.10 -26.50
C TYR A 316 8.56 -6.32 -25.97
N MET A 317 9.67 -7.02 -25.75
CA MET A 317 10.91 -6.41 -25.26
C MET A 317 11.58 -5.55 -26.32
N SER A 318 11.51 -5.94 -27.59
CA SER A 318 12.04 -5.17 -28.72
C SER A 318 11.10 -4.06 -29.20
N GLY A 319 9.82 -4.10 -28.84
CA GLY A 319 8.81 -3.19 -29.37
C GLY A 319 8.54 -3.45 -30.86
N SER A 320 8.47 -4.72 -31.25
CA SER A 320 8.29 -5.17 -32.63
C SER A 320 6.95 -5.86 -32.83
N CYS A 321 6.61 -6.16 -34.09
CA CYS A 321 5.39 -6.88 -34.48
C CYS A 321 4.14 -6.25 -33.82
N ASP A 322 3.35 -7.05 -33.13
CA ASP A 322 2.11 -6.65 -32.49
C ASP A 322 2.29 -5.71 -31.29
N PHE A 323 3.53 -5.51 -30.82
CA PHE A 323 3.87 -4.59 -29.73
C PHE A 323 4.47 -3.27 -30.23
N ALA A 324 4.60 -3.07 -31.55
CA ALA A 324 5.23 -1.88 -32.14
C ALA A 324 4.55 -0.56 -31.76
N HIS A 325 3.24 -0.60 -31.52
CA HIS A 325 2.46 0.59 -31.20
C HIS A 325 2.22 0.80 -29.69
N ILE A 326 2.83 -0.04 -28.84
CA ILE A 326 2.62 0.02 -27.38
C ILE A 326 3.02 1.38 -26.81
N ASP A 327 4.12 1.96 -27.28
CA ASP A 327 4.61 3.24 -26.78
C ASP A 327 3.71 4.41 -27.19
N VAL A 328 3.21 4.40 -28.44
CA VAL A 328 2.26 5.42 -28.93
C VAL A 328 0.99 5.41 -28.09
N TYR A 329 0.41 4.24 -27.87
CA TYR A 329 -0.81 4.10 -27.08
C TYR A 329 -0.58 4.44 -25.60
N LYS A 330 0.57 4.03 -25.04
CA LYS A 330 1.01 4.37 -23.69
C LYS A 330 1.09 5.89 -23.48
N PHE A 331 1.70 6.64 -24.40
CA PHE A 331 1.79 8.09 -24.31
C PHE A 331 0.43 8.78 -24.44
N ALA A 332 -0.48 8.25 -25.28
CA ALA A 332 -1.83 8.76 -25.38
C ALA A 332 -2.61 8.60 -24.06
N LEU A 333 -2.52 7.41 -23.42
CA LEU A 333 -3.15 7.17 -22.12
C LEU A 333 -2.56 8.04 -21.01
N LEU A 334 -1.24 8.25 -20.99
CA LEU A 334 -0.60 9.17 -20.04
C LEU A 334 -1.12 10.61 -20.22
N SER A 335 -1.20 11.07 -21.46
CA SER A 335 -1.67 12.42 -21.78
C SER A 335 -3.14 12.63 -21.39
N HIS A 336 -3.98 11.61 -21.59
CA HIS A 336 -5.38 11.65 -21.16
C HIS A 336 -5.50 11.64 -19.63
N ALA A 337 -4.74 10.76 -18.95
CA ALA A 337 -4.75 10.65 -17.50
C ALA A 337 -4.23 11.92 -16.81
N GLU A 338 -3.26 12.61 -17.40
CA GLU A 338 -2.78 13.90 -16.89
C GLU A 338 -3.86 14.98 -16.96
N LYS A 339 -4.65 15.03 -18.05
CA LYS A 339 -5.77 15.97 -18.19
C LYS A 339 -6.89 15.70 -17.19
N GLU A 340 -7.21 14.43 -16.96
CA GLU A 340 -8.32 14.02 -16.07
C GLU A 340 -7.88 13.87 -14.60
N GLY A 341 -6.59 13.96 -14.28
CA GLY A 341 -6.06 13.72 -12.93
C GLY A 341 -6.19 12.26 -12.47
N ILE A 342 -6.36 11.31 -13.39
CA ILE A 342 -6.58 9.88 -13.12
C ILE A 342 -5.22 9.13 -13.16
N ALA A 343 -5.11 8.01 -12.45
CA ALA A 343 -3.94 7.14 -12.56
C ALA A 343 -4.11 6.17 -13.74
N VAL A 344 -3.10 6.06 -14.62
CA VAL A 344 -3.12 5.06 -15.69
C VAL A 344 -2.96 3.67 -15.09
N ASP A 345 -3.67 2.71 -15.65
CA ASP A 345 -3.45 1.31 -15.35
C ASP A 345 -2.82 0.52 -16.49
N PRO A 346 -1.78 -0.28 -16.21
CA PRO A 346 -1.10 -1.09 -17.20
C PRO A 346 -2.01 -2.06 -17.95
N ILE A 347 -3.05 -2.63 -17.30
CA ILE A 347 -3.98 -3.55 -17.99
C ILE A 347 -4.69 -2.84 -19.15
N ASN A 348 -4.98 -1.53 -19.04
CA ASN A 348 -5.62 -0.79 -20.14
C ASN A 348 -4.74 -0.77 -21.41
N ILE A 349 -3.41 -0.86 -21.26
CA ILE A 349 -2.48 -0.97 -22.41
C ILE A 349 -2.62 -2.37 -23.04
N TRP A 350 -2.64 -3.41 -22.21
CA TRP A 350 -2.80 -4.79 -22.67
C TRP A 350 -4.16 -5.04 -23.33
N ASP A 351 -5.23 -4.42 -22.83
CA ASP A 351 -6.55 -4.43 -23.45
C ASP A 351 -6.54 -3.75 -24.82
N GLY A 352 -5.82 -2.63 -24.95
CA GLY A 352 -5.69 -1.89 -26.22
C GLY A 352 -4.88 -2.62 -27.30
N LEU A 353 -4.09 -3.64 -26.92
CA LEU A 353 -3.37 -4.51 -27.86
C LEU A 353 -4.22 -5.70 -28.34
N SER A 354 -5.40 -5.90 -27.77
CA SER A 354 -6.27 -7.03 -28.05
C SER A 354 -7.42 -6.63 -28.98
N HIS A 355 -7.75 -7.49 -29.95
CA HIS A 355 -8.96 -7.30 -30.76
C HIS A 355 -10.18 -7.91 -30.05
N PRO A 356 -11.32 -7.21 -29.96
CA PRO A 356 -12.54 -7.77 -29.39
C PRO A 356 -12.90 -9.11 -30.05
N GLY A 357 -13.07 -10.16 -29.23
CA GLY A 357 -13.46 -11.50 -29.69
C GLY A 357 -12.32 -12.38 -30.24
N SER A 358 -11.09 -11.87 -30.34
CA SER A 358 -9.92 -12.69 -30.70
C SER A 358 -9.36 -13.47 -29.49
N PRO A 359 -8.77 -14.65 -29.69
CA PRO A 359 -8.09 -15.37 -28.61
C PRO A 359 -6.89 -14.55 -28.11
N LEU A 360 -6.75 -14.47 -26.79
CA LEU A 360 -5.62 -13.79 -26.17
C LEU A 360 -4.33 -14.54 -26.44
N ARG A 361 -3.29 -13.81 -26.82
CA ARG A 361 -1.96 -14.39 -26.96
C ARG A 361 -1.41 -14.85 -25.61
N PRO A 362 -0.43 -15.78 -25.59
CA PRO A 362 0.15 -16.26 -24.35
C PRO A 362 0.68 -15.14 -23.45
N LEU A 363 1.46 -14.20 -24.00
CA LEU A 363 2.02 -13.11 -23.19
C LEU A 363 0.93 -12.19 -22.62
N HIS A 364 -0.12 -11.93 -23.40
CA HIS A 364 -1.28 -11.14 -22.94
C HIS A 364 -2.00 -11.85 -21.79
N SER A 365 -2.18 -13.16 -21.90
CA SER A 365 -2.86 -13.97 -20.88
C SER A 365 -2.12 -13.93 -19.54
N ILE A 366 -0.79 -14.12 -19.55
CA ILE A 366 0.01 -14.04 -18.33
C ILE A 366 0.12 -12.60 -17.80
N ALA A 367 0.15 -11.59 -18.68
CA ALA A 367 0.15 -10.18 -18.29
C ALA A 367 -1.11 -9.80 -17.50
N LEU A 368 -2.29 -10.13 -18.04
CA LEU A 368 -3.56 -9.89 -17.37
C LEU A 368 -3.65 -10.64 -16.04
N ARG A 369 -3.09 -11.85 -15.96
CA ARG A 369 -3.06 -12.63 -14.72
C ARG A 369 -2.17 -11.96 -13.67
N LEU A 370 -0.92 -11.63 -14.01
CA LEU A 370 0.03 -10.98 -13.12
C LEU A 370 -0.46 -9.62 -12.63
N LEU A 371 -0.92 -8.75 -13.54
CA LEU A 371 -1.33 -7.39 -13.20
C LEU A 371 -2.67 -7.32 -12.45
N SER A 372 -3.47 -8.40 -12.47
CA SER A 372 -4.71 -8.51 -11.70
C SER A 372 -4.51 -8.87 -10.22
N ILE A 373 -3.30 -9.25 -9.82
CA ILE A 373 -2.99 -9.66 -8.44
C ILE A 373 -3.02 -8.45 -7.51
N CYS A 374 -3.75 -8.52 -6.41
CA CYS A 374 -3.67 -7.52 -5.33
C CYS A 374 -2.79 -8.06 -4.17
N PRO A 375 -1.65 -7.44 -3.84
CA PRO A 375 -0.70 -8.00 -2.86
C PRO A 375 -1.01 -7.65 -1.39
N ASN A 376 -2.23 -7.20 -1.07
CA ASN A 376 -2.63 -6.88 0.30
C ASN A 376 -4.02 -7.43 0.64
N SER A 377 -4.33 -7.48 1.93
CA SER A 377 -5.67 -7.75 2.47
C SER A 377 -6.29 -6.50 3.11
N ALA A 378 -5.77 -5.31 2.82
CA ALA A 378 -6.15 -4.04 3.47
C ALA A 378 -7.63 -3.67 3.22
N SER A 379 -8.18 -4.14 2.10
CA SER A 379 -9.61 -4.12 1.81
C SER A 379 -10.47 -4.75 2.90
N CYS A 380 -10.03 -5.85 3.50
CA CYS A 380 -10.72 -6.50 4.61
C CYS A 380 -10.65 -5.63 5.87
N GLU A 381 -9.57 -4.88 6.09
CA GLU A 381 -9.45 -3.97 7.24
C GLU A 381 -10.38 -2.75 7.11
N HIS A 382 -10.63 -2.27 5.88
CA HIS A 382 -11.67 -1.28 5.62
C HIS A 382 -13.07 -1.83 5.94
N LEU A 383 -13.38 -3.06 5.49
CA LEU A 383 -14.61 -3.76 5.83
C LEU A 383 -14.79 -3.87 7.35
N PHE A 384 -13.74 -4.27 8.06
CA PHE A 384 -13.75 -4.40 9.51
C PHE A 384 -13.85 -3.07 10.25
N SER A 385 -13.33 -1.97 9.68
CA SER A 385 -13.53 -0.64 10.24
C SER A 385 -15.01 -0.22 10.19
N VAL A 386 -15.69 -0.50 9.07
CA VAL A 386 -17.13 -0.29 8.92
C VAL A 386 -17.90 -1.16 9.94
N PHE A 387 -17.51 -2.42 10.10
CA PHE A 387 -18.09 -3.30 11.12
C PHE A 387 -17.82 -2.81 12.53
N GLY A 388 -16.62 -2.34 12.86
CA GLY A 388 -16.30 -1.77 14.16
C GLY A 388 -17.20 -0.58 14.49
N ALA A 389 -17.45 0.32 13.53
CA ALA A 389 -18.36 1.45 13.74
C ALA A 389 -19.82 1.01 13.99
N ILE A 390 -20.28 -0.04 13.30
CA ILE A 390 -21.65 -0.56 13.40
C ILE A 390 -21.84 -1.40 14.67
N LEU A 391 -20.89 -2.30 14.95
CA LEU A 391 -20.94 -3.26 16.05
C LEU A 391 -20.51 -2.68 17.40
N MET A 392 -19.58 -1.71 17.43
CA MET A 392 -19.01 -1.20 18.70
C MET A 392 -19.67 0.08 19.20
N LYS A 393 -20.24 0.94 18.34
CA LYS A 393 -20.73 2.27 18.75
C LYS A 393 -22.24 2.44 18.76
N TRP A 394 -22.98 1.61 18.04
CA TRP A 394 -24.44 1.62 18.04
C TRP A 394 -24.91 0.25 18.50
N ARG A 395 -25.89 0.18 19.40
CA ARG A 395 -26.44 -1.06 19.98
C ARG A 395 -27.24 -1.89 18.95
N ASN A 396 -26.67 -2.13 17.77
CA ASN A 396 -27.33 -2.77 16.65
C ASN A 396 -26.82 -4.20 16.51
N TRP A 397 -27.60 -5.15 17.03
CA TRP A 397 -27.42 -6.57 16.74
C TRP A 397 -28.00 -6.87 15.35
N LEU A 398 -27.26 -6.47 14.31
CA LEU A 398 -27.59 -6.87 12.95
C LEU A 398 -27.10 -8.30 12.71
N SER A 399 -27.83 -9.08 11.91
CA SER A 399 -27.34 -10.38 11.43
C SER A 399 -26.10 -10.18 10.57
N THR A 400 -25.23 -11.20 10.50
CA THR A 400 -24.00 -11.16 9.66
C THR A 400 -24.31 -10.88 8.19
N GLU A 401 -25.44 -11.40 7.69
CA GLU A 401 -25.92 -11.16 6.34
C GLU A 401 -26.25 -9.68 6.11
N THR A 402 -27.03 -9.07 7.01
CA THR A 402 -27.39 -7.64 6.93
C THR A 402 -26.16 -6.74 7.07
N LEU A 403 -25.22 -7.11 7.94
CA LEU A 403 -23.93 -6.42 8.10
C LEU A 403 -23.12 -6.46 6.81
N THR A 404 -23.03 -7.63 6.17
CA THR A 404 -22.30 -7.83 4.92
C THR A 404 -22.87 -6.95 3.81
N LEU A 405 -24.19 -7.01 3.59
CA LEU A 405 -24.88 -6.18 2.59
C LEU A 405 -24.73 -4.67 2.85
N LEU A 406 -24.79 -4.24 4.11
CA LEU A 406 -24.64 -2.83 4.46
C LEU A 406 -23.19 -2.34 4.26
N ALA A 407 -22.21 -3.20 4.54
CA ALA A 407 -20.82 -2.86 4.27
C ALA A 407 -20.50 -2.87 2.79
N GLU A 408 -21.03 -3.81 2.01
CA GLU A 408 -20.98 -3.80 0.54
C GLU A 408 -21.51 -2.50 -0.02
N LEU A 409 -22.72 -2.10 0.40
CA LEU A 409 -23.33 -0.85 -0.06
C LEU A 409 -22.48 0.36 0.32
N LYS A 410 -21.97 0.42 1.56
CA LYS A 410 -21.09 1.51 2.00
C LYS A 410 -19.78 1.56 1.21
N MET A 411 -19.19 0.41 0.90
CA MET A 411 -17.95 0.31 0.14
C MET A 411 -18.17 0.71 -1.31
N TYR A 412 -19.26 0.25 -1.93
CA TYR A 412 -19.67 0.65 -3.28
C TYR A 412 -19.87 2.16 -3.38
N VAL A 413 -20.65 2.74 -2.46
CA VAL A 413 -20.90 4.19 -2.40
C VAL A 413 -19.60 4.96 -2.13
N HIS A 414 -18.70 4.43 -1.30
CA HIS A 414 -17.39 5.03 -1.06
C HIS A 414 -16.53 5.03 -2.33
N GLU A 415 -16.44 3.91 -3.04
CA GLU A 415 -15.70 3.83 -4.32
C GLU A 415 -16.31 4.72 -5.41
N GLU A 416 -17.63 4.85 -5.44
CA GLU A 416 -18.33 5.76 -6.35
C GLU A 416 -18.00 7.22 -6.02
N HIS A 417 -18.08 7.62 -4.75
CA HIS A 417 -17.72 8.96 -4.31
C HIS A 417 -16.23 9.28 -4.47
N VAL A 418 -15.33 8.30 -4.36
CA VAL A 418 -13.90 8.45 -4.65
C VAL A 418 -13.63 8.58 -6.15
N ARG A 419 -14.41 7.91 -7.00
CA ARG A 419 -14.33 8.05 -8.46
C ARG A 419 -14.85 9.41 -8.94
N ASN A 420 -15.89 9.93 -8.30
CA ASN A 420 -16.52 11.20 -8.66
C ASN A 420 -15.88 12.42 -7.96
N ASP A 421 -14.74 12.24 -7.28
CA ASP A 421 -14.02 13.26 -6.48
C ASP A 421 -14.88 14.00 -5.43
N VAL A 422 -16.07 13.47 -5.10
CA VAL A 422 -16.99 14.01 -4.06
C VAL A 422 -16.37 13.84 -2.67
N ILE A 423 -15.58 12.78 -2.47
CA ILE A 423 -14.74 12.61 -1.29
C ILE A 423 -13.29 12.81 -1.73
N LYS A 424 -12.60 13.80 -1.14
CA LYS A 424 -11.15 13.97 -1.32
C LYS A 424 -10.48 12.62 -1.03
N LYS A 425 -9.80 12.04 -2.03
CA LYS A 425 -8.85 10.92 -1.83
C LYS A 425 -8.04 11.25 -0.58
N ARG A 426 -7.94 10.30 0.36
CA ARG A 426 -7.05 10.41 1.52
C ARG A 426 -5.70 10.89 0.98
N LEU A 427 -5.32 12.12 1.35
CA LEU A 427 -4.36 12.96 0.63
C LEU A 427 -3.24 12.11 0.02
N LYS A 428 -3.20 12.03 -1.32
CA LYS A 428 -1.90 11.94 -2.00
C LYS A 428 -1.12 13.12 -1.44
N CYS A 429 0.03 12.88 -0.80
CA CYS A 429 0.91 13.96 -0.39
C CYS A 429 1.25 14.77 -1.65
N GLN A 430 0.49 15.84 -1.91
CA GLN A 430 0.93 16.90 -2.79
C GLN A 430 2.09 17.53 -2.04
N TYR A 431 3.26 17.39 -2.64
CA TYR A 431 4.49 18.02 -2.22
C TYR A 431 4.20 19.50 -1.92
N CYS A 432 4.45 19.92 -0.68
CA CYS A 432 4.52 21.32 -0.33
C CYS A 432 5.83 21.88 -0.91
N ASP A 433 5.80 22.25 -2.19
CA ASP A 433 6.73 23.22 -2.78
C ASP A 433 5.94 24.14 -3.71
N LYS A 434 5.24 25.11 -3.11
CA LYS A 434 4.89 26.38 -3.78
C LYS A 434 5.01 27.53 -2.78
N LYS A 435 6.25 28.00 -2.61
CA LYS A 435 6.65 29.38 -2.34
C LYS A 435 7.70 29.65 -3.44
N GLU A 436 7.67 30.63 -4.33
CA GLU A 436 7.00 31.92 -4.48
C GLU A 436 6.91 32.24 -5.99
N SER A 437 5.82 32.83 -6.45
CA SER A 437 5.79 33.81 -7.56
C SER A 437 4.36 34.31 -7.77
N ALA A 438 3.83 34.98 -6.76
CA ALA A 438 2.56 35.71 -6.89
C ALA A 438 2.56 36.94 -5.97
N LYS A 439 3.59 37.77 -6.09
CA LYS A 439 3.56 39.19 -5.73
C LYS A 439 4.56 39.91 -6.61
N THR A 440 4.07 40.45 -7.73
CA THR A 440 4.24 41.85 -8.13
C THR A 440 3.35 42.05 -9.36
N GLN A 441 2.10 42.47 -9.13
CA GLN A 441 1.31 43.29 -10.06
C GLN A 441 -0.04 43.58 -9.40
N ALA A 442 -0.16 44.76 -8.81
CA ALA A 442 -1.35 45.62 -8.82
C ALA A 442 -1.15 46.76 -7.81
N THR A 443 -0.78 47.92 -8.34
CA THR A 443 -1.04 49.32 -7.91
C THR A 443 0.02 50.18 -8.62
N ASN A 444 -0.23 51.12 -9.51
CA ASN A 444 -1.44 51.86 -9.87
C ASN A 444 -1.33 52.36 -11.32
N ASP A 445 -2.48 52.55 -11.95
CA ASP A 445 -2.67 53.38 -13.13
C ASP A 445 -2.25 54.84 -12.85
N SER A 446 -1.47 55.42 -13.76
CA SER A 446 -1.65 56.79 -14.29
C SER A 446 -0.60 57.11 -15.37
N ASP A 447 -1.08 57.76 -16.43
CA ASP A 447 -0.36 58.53 -17.46
C ASP A 447 0.22 57.82 -18.69
N ALA A 448 -0.62 57.80 -19.73
CA ALA A 448 -0.43 58.48 -21.02
C ALA A 448 0.98 58.55 -21.65
N GLY A 449 1.08 58.06 -22.89
CA GLY A 449 2.06 58.57 -23.86
C GLY A 449 2.64 57.54 -24.84
N SER A 450 1.98 57.41 -26.00
CA SER A 450 2.54 57.31 -27.37
C SER A 450 3.99 56.82 -27.62
N GLY A 451 4.14 55.89 -28.58
CA GLY A 451 5.37 55.65 -29.37
C GLY A 451 5.60 54.17 -29.67
N GLU A 452 5.19 53.65 -30.84
CA GLU A 452 6.08 53.35 -32.01
C GLU A 452 7.17 52.30 -31.70
N CYS A 453 7.07 51.06 -32.19
CA CYS A 453 7.49 50.53 -33.52
C CYS A 453 8.93 49.94 -33.55
N TYR A 454 9.04 48.75 -34.19
CA TYR A 454 10.25 47.97 -34.57
C TYR A 454 11.08 47.35 -33.43
N GLY A 455 11.70 46.16 -33.51
CA GLY A 455 11.94 45.18 -34.57
C GLY A 455 13.23 44.40 -34.24
N LEU A 456 13.25 43.09 -34.51
CA LEU A 456 14.42 42.24 -34.84
C LEU A 456 15.63 42.17 -33.88
N ARG A 457 15.78 41.04 -33.18
CA ARG A 457 16.72 39.94 -33.53
C ARG A 457 16.55 38.75 -32.60
#